data_AF-A0A084EMG9-F1
#
_entry.id   AF-A0A084EMG9-F1
#
_cell.length_a   1.000
_cell.length_b   1.000
_cell.length_c   1.000
_cell.angle_alpha   90.00
_cell.angle_beta   90.00
_cell.angle_gamma   90.00
#
_symmetry.space_group_name_H-M   'P 1'
#
loop_
_entity.id
_entity.type
_entity.pdbx_description
1 polymer ?
#
loop_
_entity_poly.entity_id
_entity_poly.type
_entity_poly.pdbx_seq_one_letter_code
_entity_poly.pdbx_strand_id
1 'polypeptide(L)'
;MNEEIVVERNFGGRFSDALNRVEELYLRVLRAIVLIVATMLILYALWLGISGAFGVMRSPTSVVEQPATVNADELTSAELPEQSAPRQPTEPGSDPNQMKFYAGFVTKYYDLYRKSFEPFRQQDDKRLSKDEFDDSFIQTDKRLDAIRSGELDFGRDKADLGTLLTIMSEAAQKTQTQERLKKYKSAQRVPVTKQVQRTRTETRRGWDRYSMACPDWYQDPMGCTVTRTVEIPYTETVKSMEFPKGTQSHTQIFRAFQDRYFSLLTERRERVAREAQAERESIIEGNATGWISLKTALSVVGGFLVLMFFFLLIAIERHQRRLSAELSHSGD
;
A
#
# COMPACT_ATOMS: atom_id res chain seq x y z
N MET A 1 86.02 55.21 50.89
CA MET A 1 85.23 56.35 50.39
C MET A 1 85.41 56.37 48.88
N ASN A 2 84.46 56.06 48.02
CA ASN A 2 83.05 55.73 48.13
C ASN A 2 82.74 54.62 47.12
N GLU A 3 81.79 53.76 47.50
CA GLU A 3 81.06 52.87 46.61
C GLU A 3 80.29 53.70 45.57
N GLU A 4 80.31 53.26 44.31
CA GLU A 4 79.16 53.47 43.41
C GLU A 4 78.83 52.12 42.77
N ILE A 5 77.79 51.50 43.32
CA ILE A 5 77.16 50.28 42.85
C ILE A 5 76.30 50.66 41.64
N VAL A 6 76.78 50.40 40.43
CA VAL A 6 75.95 50.42 39.22
C VAL A 6 75.35 49.03 39.03
N VAL A 7 74.21 48.81 39.68
CA VAL A 7 73.28 47.69 39.37
C VAL A 7 72.19 48.28 38.48
N GLU A 8 72.51 48.50 37.21
CA GLU A 8 71.51 48.85 36.19
C GLU A 8 70.92 47.58 35.56
N ARG A 9 69.74 47.22 36.06
CA ARG A 9 68.58 46.59 35.40
C ARG A 9 68.80 45.94 34.02
N ASN A 10 69.33 44.71 33.99
CA ASN A 10 69.19 43.77 32.87
C ASN A 10 67.96 42.83 32.99
N PHE A 11 67.03 43.11 33.91
CA PHE A 11 65.89 42.23 34.19
C PHE A 11 64.67 42.43 33.26
N GLY A 12 64.59 43.55 32.54
CA GLY A 12 63.46 43.86 31.65
C GLY A 12 63.43 43.05 30.35
N GLY A 13 64.59 42.83 29.72
CA GLY A 13 64.69 42.17 28.41
C GLY A 13 64.31 40.68 28.41
N ARG A 14 64.60 39.94 29.49
CA ARG A 14 64.27 38.51 29.57
C ARG A 14 62.78 38.25 29.78
N PHE A 15 62.06 39.20 30.41
CA PHE A 15 60.63 39.10 30.64
C PHE A 15 59.83 39.49 29.38
N SER A 16 60.28 40.51 28.64
CA SER A 16 59.71 40.84 27.32
C SER A 16 59.93 39.73 26.30
N ASP A 17 61.09 39.08 26.30
CA ASP A 17 61.37 37.95 25.38
C ASP A 17 60.54 36.70 25.71
N ALA A 18 60.28 36.44 27.00
CA ALA A 18 59.41 35.35 27.42
C ALA A 18 57.94 35.61 27.05
N LEU A 19 57.46 36.85 27.24
CA LEU A 19 56.11 37.25 26.83
C LEU A 19 55.94 37.21 25.31
N ASN A 20 56.91 37.69 24.54
CA ASN A 20 56.88 37.63 23.07
C ASN A 20 56.84 36.17 22.57
N ARG A 21 57.55 35.24 23.20
CA ARG A 21 57.50 33.81 22.84
C ARG A 21 56.17 33.15 23.17
N VAL A 22 55.57 33.50 24.31
CA VAL A 22 54.23 33.00 24.69
C VAL A 22 53.17 33.56 23.76
N GLU A 23 53.26 34.84 23.39
CA GLU A 23 52.39 35.48 22.40
C GLU A 23 52.54 34.82 21.03
N GLU A 24 53.76 34.57 20.56
CA GLU A 24 54.00 33.92 19.27
C GLU A 24 53.48 32.47 19.25
N LEU A 25 53.69 31.72 20.34
CA LEU A 25 53.15 30.37 20.49
C LEU A 25 51.62 30.37 20.53
N TYR A 26 51.02 31.31 21.28
CA TYR A 26 49.57 31.48 21.34
C TYR A 26 48.98 31.79 19.96
N LEU A 27 49.59 32.71 19.21
CA LEU A 27 49.17 33.05 17.85
C LEU A 27 49.30 31.86 16.89
N ARG A 28 50.36 31.03 17.01
CA ARG A 28 50.50 29.80 16.22
C ARG A 28 49.42 28.77 16.55
N VAL A 29 49.16 28.54 17.84
CA VAL A 29 48.14 27.57 18.29
C VAL A 29 46.75 28.04 17.86
N LEU A 30 46.44 29.32 18.03
CA LEU A 30 45.16 29.90 17.60
C LEU A 30 44.98 29.75 16.08
N ARG A 31 46.02 30.00 15.29
CA ARG A 31 45.98 29.79 13.83
C ARG A 31 45.77 28.33 13.44
N ALA A 32 46.41 27.39 14.14
CA ALA A 32 46.23 25.97 13.90
C ALA A 32 44.80 25.51 14.24
N ILE A 33 44.25 25.96 15.37
CA ILE A 33 42.87 25.67 15.76
C ILE A 33 41.89 26.23 14.72
N VAL A 34 42.08 27.48 14.28
CA VAL A 34 41.24 28.10 13.25
C VAL A 34 41.30 27.32 11.93
N LEU A 35 42.48 26.85 11.51
CA LEU A 35 42.63 26.02 10.32
C LEU A 35 41.91 24.67 10.46
N ILE A 36 41.99 24.02 11.62
CA ILE A 36 41.30 22.75 11.88
C ILE A 36 39.78 22.95 11.81
N VAL A 37 39.26 23.99 12.48
CA VAL A 37 37.83 24.31 12.46
C VAL A 37 37.35 24.64 11.05
N ALA A 38 38.11 25.45 10.29
CA ALA A 38 37.82 25.76 8.90
C ALA A 38 37.76 24.49 8.02
N THR A 39 38.72 23.59 8.21
CA THR A 39 38.77 22.32 7.46
C THR A 39 37.57 21.45 7.78
N MET A 40 37.18 21.34 9.06
CA MET A 40 35.98 20.59 9.46
C MET A 40 34.70 21.20 8.89
N LEU A 41 34.58 22.53 8.89
CA LEU A 41 33.41 23.22 8.31
C LEU A 41 33.27 22.97 6.81
N ILE A 42 34.38 22.98 6.07
CA ILE A 42 34.38 22.67 4.63
C ILE A 42 33.95 21.22 4.40
N LEU A 43 34.53 20.26 5.13
CA LEU A 43 34.15 18.84 5.02
C LEU A 43 32.67 18.61 5.34
N TYR A 44 32.16 19.27 6.38
CA TYR A 44 30.75 19.21 6.75
C TYR A 44 29.83 19.81 5.67
N ALA A 45 30.18 20.97 5.12
CA ALA A 45 29.43 21.57 4.03
C ALA A 45 29.44 20.70 2.76
N LEU A 46 30.57 20.06 2.45
CA LEU A 46 30.70 19.14 1.32
C LEU A 46 29.83 17.90 1.51
N TRP A 47 29.82 17.32 2.71
CA TRP A 47 28.93 16.23 3.07
C TRP A 47 27.43 16.60 2.93
N LEU A 48 27.03 17.77 3.46
CA LEU A 48 25.67 18.29 3.31
C LEU A 48 25.31 18.55 1.85
N GLY A 49 26.25 19.04 1.05
CA GLY A 49 26.08 19.27 -0.39
C GLY A 49 25.81 17.98 -1.14
N ILE A 50 26.62 16.94 -0.93
CA ILE A 50 26.47 15.64 -1.60
C ILE A 50 25.17 14.93 -1.17
N SER A 51 24.94 14.83 0.15
CA SER A 51 23.74 14.19 0.69
C SER A 51 22.46 14.91 0.27
N GLY A 52 22.48 16.25 0.25
CA GLY A 52 21.35 17.05 -0.19
C GLY A 52 21.07 16.95 -1.69
N ALA A 53 22.11 16.96 -2.51
CA ALA A 53 21.98 16.79 -3.95
C ALA A 53 21.44 15.38 -4.31
N PHE A 54 21.90 14.33 -3.62
CA PHE A 54 21.39 12.97 -3.82
C PHE A 54 19.91 12.83 -3.44
N GLY A 55 19.47 13.52 -2.38
CA GLY A 55 18.06 13.61 -2.01
C GLY A 55 17.25 14.21 -3.16
N VAL A 56 17.59 15.43 -3.58
CA VAL A 56 16.84 16.22 -4.58
C VAL A 56 16.84 15.62 -5.99
N MET A 57 17.85 14.83 -6.36
CA MET A 57 17.93 14.21 -7.69
C MET A 57 16.90 13.10 -7.93
N ARG A 58 16.22 12.59 -6.90
CA ARG A 58 15.20 11.55 -7.06
C ARG A 58 13.84 12.17 -7.39
N SER A 59 13.23 11.74 -8.49
CA SER A 59 11.89 12.18 -8.86
C SER A 59 10.83 11.26 -8.25
N PRO A 60 9.81 11.78 -7.55
CA PRO A 60 8.68 10.94 -7.12
C PRO A 60 7.90 10.37 -8.30
N THR A 61 7.97 10.99 -9.49
CA THR A 61 7.29 10.50 -10.69
C THR A 61 7.99 9.32 -11.36
N SER A 62 9.19 8.94 -10.94
CA SER A 62 9.90 7.77 -11.50
C SER A 62 9.51 6.44 -10.85
N VAL A 63 8.67 6.45 -9.80
CA VAL A 63 8.20 5.24 -9.13
C VAL A 63 7.11 4.59 -9.97
N VAL A 64 7.47 3.54 -10.70
CA VAL A 64 6.57 2.72 -11.52
C VAL A 64 6.08 1.53 -10.70
N GLU A 65 4.76 1.37 -10.61
CA GLU A 65 4.13 0.23 -9.96
C GLU A 65 4.47 -1.07 -10.70
N GLN A 66 4.99 -2.07 -9.98
CA GLN A 66 5.30 -3.36 -10.57
C GLN A 66 4.01 -4.12 -10.94
N PRO A 67 3.99 -4.87 -12.05
CA PRO A 67 2.79 -5.61 -12.43
C PRO A 67 2.47 -6.70 -11.40
N ALA A 68 1.27 -6.67 -10.84
CA ALA A 68 0.77 -7.74 -9.98
C ALA A 68 0.55 -9.01 -10.81
N THR A 69 1.27 -10.09 -10.48
CA THR A 69 1.12 -11.42 -11.09
C THR A 69 0.47 -12.38 -10.11
N VAL A 70 -0.20 -13.43 -10.58
CA VAL A 70 -0.77 -14.52 -9.77
C VAL A 70 -0.31 -15.85 -10.38
N ASN A 71 0.04 -16.84 -9.56
CA ASN A 71 0.53 -18.13 -10.02
C ASN A 71 -0.52 -19.24 -9.90
N ALA A 72 -0.43 -20.27 -10.74
CA ALA A 72 -1.41 -21.37 -10.78
C ALA A 72 -1.44 -22.21 -9.49
N ASP A 73 -0.30 -22.37 -8.80
CA ASP A 73 -0.20 -23.13 -7.55
C ASP A 73 -0.98 -22.47 -6.39
N GLU A 74 -1.27 -21.17 -6.50
CA GLU A 74 -1.97 -20.40 -5.47
C GLU A 74 -3.48 -20.55 -5.56
N LEU A 75 -3.99 -21.11 -6.68
CA LEU A 75 -5.41 -21.35 -6.90
C LEU A 75 -5.86 -22.71 -6.35
N THR A 76 -4.99 -23.71 -6.37
CA THR A 76 -5.38 -25.11 -6.08
C THR A 76 -5.74 -25.37 -4.62
N SER A 77 -5.44 -24.41 -3.72
CA SER A 77 -5.80 -24.43 -2.30
C SER A 77 -7.08 -23.64 -1.96
N ALA A 78 -7.74 -23.01 -2.94
CA ALA A 78 -8.91 -22.18 -2.67
C ALA A 78 -10.14 -22.97 -2.19
N GLU A 79 -10.83 -22.41 -1.20
CA GLU A 79 -12.18 -22.80 -0.75
C GLU A 79 -13.16 -21.67 -1.10
N LEU A 80 -14.46 -21.96 -1.29
CA LEU A 80 -15.44 -20.94 -1.69
C LEU A 80 -15.60 -19.86 -0.60
N PRO A 81 -15.49 -18.56 -0.95
CA PRO A 81 -16.01 -17.47 -0.13
C PRO A 81 -17.54 -17.30 -0.30
N GLU A 82 -18.17 -16.60 0.65
CA GLU A 82 -19.61 -16.25 0.60
C GLU A 82 -19.92 -15.32 -0.59
N GLN A 83 -20.98 -15.65 -1.32
CA GLN A 83 -21.32 -15.06 -2.60
C GLN A 83 -22.16 -13.79 -2.44
N SER A 84 -21.77 -12.68 -3.07
CA SER A 84 -22.52 -11.40 -3.06
C SER A 84 -23.63 -11.36 -4.12
N ALA A 85 -24.73 -10.67 -3.80
CA ALA A 85 -25.98 -10.68 -4.56
C ALA A 85 -25.91 -9.98 -5.95
N PRO A 86 -26.77 -10.34 -6.91
CA PRO A 86 -26.77 -9.77 -8.26
C PRO A 86 -27.48 -8.40 -8.33
N ARG A 87 -26.90 -7.44 -9.06
CA ARG A 87 -27.57 -6.21 -9.53
C ARG A 87 -28.02 -6.39 -10.97
N GLN A 88 -29.14 -5.75 -11.33
CA GLN A 88 -29.84 -5.91 -12.62
C GLN A 88 -29.09 -5.22 -13.79
N PRO A 89 -29.22 -5.76 -15.02
CA PRO A 89 -28.58 -5.19 -16.23
C PRO A 89 -29.37 -3.98 -16.77
N THR A 90 -28.69 -3.09 -17.50
CA THR A 90 -29.34 -1.99 -18.25
C THR A 90 -29.05 -2.12 -19.76
N GLU A 91 -30.02 -1.76 -20.60
CA GLU A 91 -30.06 -1.97 -22.07
C GLU A 91 -28.95 -1.27 -22.92
N PRO A 92 -28.81 -1.62 -24.22
CA PRO A 92 -27.49 -1.75 -24.87
C PRO A 92 -27.01 -0.53 -25.66
N GLY A 93 -25.69 -0.31 -25.59
CA GLY A 93 -24.94 0.64 -26.41
C GLY A 93 -23.44 0.35 -26.39
N SER A 94 -23.05 -0.94 -26.44
CA SER A 94 -21.67 -1.40 -26.25
C SER A 94 -20.86 -1.34 -27.55
N ASP A 95 -19.56 -1.00 -27.48
CA ASP A 95 -18.64 -1.05 -28.63
C ASP A 95 -18.57 -2.48 -29.19
N PRO A 96 -18.84 -2.68 -30.50
CA PRO A 96 -18.80 -4.00 -31.14
C PRO A 96 -17.48 -4.76 -30.93
N ASN A 97 -16.36 -4.06 -30.80
CA ASN A 97 -15.06 -4.69 -30.56
C ASN A 97 -14.95 -5.30 -29.15
N GLN A 98 -15.53 -4.64 -28.15
CA GLN A 98 -15.58 -5.13 -26.78
C GLN A 98 -16.48 -6.37 -26.70
N MET A 99 -17.67 -6.32 -27.30
CA MET A 99 -18.59 -7.46 -27.36
C MET A 99 -17.95 -8.68 -28.03
N LYS A 100 -17.26 -8.46 -29.16
CA LYS A 100 -16.55 -9.52 -29.88
C LYS A 100 -15.44 -10.15 -29.04
N PHE A 101 -14.72 -9.35 -28.26
CA PHE A 101 -13.70 -9.85 -27.35
C PHE A 101 -14.32 -10.75 -26.27
N TYR A 102 -15.33 -10.26 -25.54
CA TYR A 102 -15.96 -11.04 -24.47
C TYR A 102 -16.61 -12.32 -25.00
N ALA A 103 -17.34 -12.27 -26.12
CA ALA A 103 -17.91 -13.45 -26.74
C ALA A 103 -16.82 -14.49 -27.12
N GLY A 104 -15.68 -14.04 -27.62
CA GLY A 104 -14.52 -14.88 -27.90
C GLY A 104 -13.89 -15.46 -26.63
N PHE A 105 -13.80 -14.66 -25.57
CA PHE A 105 -13.27 -15.07 -24.28
C PHE A 105 -14.16 -16.13 -23.61
N VAL A 106 -15.47 -15.86 -23.49
CA VAL A 106 -16.47 -16.79 -22.95
C VAL A 106 -16.41 -18.13 -23.67
N THR A 107 -16.26 -18.12 -25.00
CA THR A 107 -16.10 -19.37 -25.77
C THR A 107 -14.90 -20.19 -25.30
N LYS A 108 -13.70 -19.57 -25.23
CA LYS A 108 -12.47 -20.25 -24.82
C LYS A 108 -12.52 -20.70 -23.36
N TYR A 109 -13.08 -19.87 -22.48
CA TYR A 109 -13.15 -20.16 -21.05
C TYR A 109 -14.19 -21.26 -20.74
N TYR A 110 -15.33 -21.24 -21.43
CA TYR A 110 -16.29 -22.34 -21.40
C TYR A 110 -15.71 -23.64 -21.95
N ASP A 111 -14.93 -23.59 -23.03
CA ASP A 111 -14.26 -24.77 -23.56
C ASP A 111 -13.25 -25.37 -22.57
N LEU A 112 -12.50 -24.52 -21.84
CA LEU A 112 -11.63 -24.98 -20.75
C LEU A 112 -12.44 -25.69 -19.67
N TYR A 113 -13.54 -25.08 -19.21
CA TYR A 113 -14.42 -25.67 -18.21
C TYR A 113 -14.98 -27.02 -18.68
N ARG A 114 -15.53 -27.07 -19.89
CA ARG A 114 -16.10 -28.27 -20.51
C ARG A 114 -15.07 -29.40 -20.67
N LYS A 115 -13.83 -29.06 -21.01
CA LYS A 115 -12.76 -30.05 -21.24
C LYS A 115 -12.18 -30.57 -19.93
N SER A 116 -11.97 -29.71 -18.94
CA SER A 116 -11.19 -30.06 -17.74
C SER A 116 -12.04 -30.35 -16.51
N PHE A 117 -13.22 -29.74 -16.37
CA PHE A 117 -14.05 -29.82 -15.15
C PHE A 117 -15.34 -30.62 -15.38
N GLU A 118 -16.02 -30.40 -16.51
CA GLU A 118 -17.29 -31.07 -16.82
C GLU A 118 -17.21 -32.62 -16.93
N PRO A 119 -16.08 -33.27 -17.28
CA PRO A 119 -15.99 -34.74 -17.23
C PRO A 119 -16.12 -35.34 -15.83
N PHE A 120 -16.02 -34.51 -14.78
CA PHE A 120 -16.16 -34.90 -13.37
C PHE A 120 -17.55 -34.59 -12.78
N ARG A 121 -18.48 -34.11 -13.62
CA ARG A 121 -19.88 -33.91 -13.29
C ARG A 121 -20.55 -35.21 -12.83
N GLN A 122 -21.36 -35.16 -11.77
CA GLN A 122 -22.23 -36.29 -11.39
C GLN A 122 -23.53 -36.28 -12.21
N GLN A 123 -24.26 -37.40 -12.25
CA GLN A 123 -25.47 -37.50 -13.10
C GLN A 123 -26.54 -36.47 -12.74
N ASP A 124 -26.70 -36.18 -11.45
CA ASP A 124 -27.68 -35.23 -10.91
C ASP A 124 -27.30 -33.76 -11.10
N ASP A 125 -26.05 -33.47 -11.48
CA ASP A 125 -25.59 -32.10 -11.62
C ASP A 125 -26.11 -31.47 -12.91
N LYS A 126 -26.64 -30.25 -12.80
CA LYS A 126 -27.04 -29.46 -13.97
C LYS A 126 -25.84 -29.23 -14.89
N ARG A 127 -26.01 -29.56 -16.17
CA ARG A 127 -25.08 -29.15 -17.21
C ARG A 127 -25.34 -27.68 -17.54
N LEU A 128 -24.31 -26.84 -17.43
CA LEU A 128 -24.41 -25.43 -17.77
C LEU A 128 -24.44 -25.26 -19.29
N SER A 129 -25.36 -24.43 -19.79
CA SER A 129 -25.22 -23.88 -21.13
C SER A 129 -24.09 -22.85 -21.18
N LYS A 130 -23.67 -22.43 -22.38
CA LYS A 130 -22.65 -21.39 -22.53
C LYS A 130 -23.14 -20.05 -21.93
N ASP A 131 -24.41 -19.72 -22.10
CA ASP A 131 -24.98 -18.48 -21.59
C ASP A 131 -25.10 -18.52 -20.05
N GLU A 132 -25.55 -19.66 -19.49
CA GLU A 132 -25.59 -19.86 -18.04
C GLU A 132 -24.18 -19.83 -17.41
N PHE A 133 -23.18 -20.29 -18.16
CA PHE A 133 -21.78 -20.19 -17.77
C PHE A 133 -21.30 -18.73 -17.78
N ASP A 134 -21.63 -17.95 -18.82
CA ASP A 134 -21.34 -16.52 -18.83
C ASP A 134 -21.94 -15.83 -17.60
N ASP A 135 -23.24 -15.99 -17.38
CA ASP A 135 -23.98 -15.41 -16.23
C ASP A 135 -23.36 -15.78 -14.87
N SER A 136 -22.83 -17.00 -14.77
CA SER A 136 -22.29 -17.56 -13.54
C SER A 136 -20.85 -17.17 -13.24
N PHE A 137 -20.06 -16.82 -14.26
CA PHE A 137 -18.61 -16.68 -14.14
C PHE A 137 -18.07 -15.37 -14.72
N ILE A 138 -18.45 -15.03 -15.95
CA ILE A 138 -17.86 -13.87 -16.65
C ILE A 138 -18.72 -12.64 -16.48
N GLN A 139 -20.04 -12.79 -16.57
CA GLN A 139 -21.01 -11.71 -16.47
C GLN A 139 -20.73 -10.62 -17.51
N THR A 140 -20.59 -11.02 -18.78
CA THR A 140 -20.24 -10.14 -19.90
C THR A 140 -21.06 -8.85 -19.90
N ASP A 141 -22.38 -8.95 -19.72
CA ASP A 141 -23.26 -7.77 -19.71
C ASP A 141 -22.89 -6.78 -18.61
N LYS A 142 -22.63 -7.27 -17.38
CA LYS A 142 -22.23 -6.40 -16.27
C LYS A 142 -20.86 -5.77 -16.49
N ARG A 143 -19.92 -6.49 -17.11
CA ARG A 143 -18.59 -5.95 -17.44
C ARG A 143 -18.68 -4.86 -18.51
N LEU A 144 -19.50 -5.07 -19.53
CA LEU A 144 -19.76 -4.05 -20.55
C LEU A 144 -20.42 -2.81 -19.96
N ASP A 145 -21.36 -2.98 -19.03
CA ASP A 145 -21.99 -1.87 -18.30
C ASP A 145 -20.98 -1.13 -17.39
N ALA A 146 -20.09 -1.86 -16.71
CA ALA A 146 -19.02 -1.29 -15.90
C ALA A 146 -17.99 -0.51 -16.76
N ILE A 147 -17.69 -0.98 -17.96
CA ILE A 147 -16.83 -0.25 -18.91
C ILE A 147 -17.50 1.04 -19.37
N ARG A 148 -18.80 0.97 -19.68
CA ARG A 148 -19.57 2.13 -20.12
C ARG A 148 -19.66 3.22 -19.07
N SER A 149 -19.84 2.84 -17.81
CA SER A 149 -19.88 3.77 -16.67
C SER A 149 -18.50 4.29 -16.27
N GLY A 150 -17.41 3.76 -16.84
CA GLY A 150 -16.04 4.12 -16.48
C GLY A 150 -15.56 3.47 -15.18
N GLU A 151 -16.34 2.57 -14.58
CA GLU A 151 -15.95 1.78 -13.40
C GLU A 151 -14.88 0.74 -13.73
N LEU A 152 -14.83 0.28 -14.99
CA LEU A 152 -13.90 -0.75 -15.46
C LEU A 152 -13.13 -0.27 -16.70
N ASP A 153 -11.80 -0.34 -16.65
CA ASP A 153 -10.97 -0.10 -17.84
C ASP A 153 -10.90 -1.36 -18.72
N PHE A 154 -11.33 -1.24 -19.99
CA PHE A 154 -11.37 -2.38 -20.92
C PHE A 154 -9.98 -2.97 -21.20
N GLY A 155 -8.95 -2.13 -21.33
CA GLY A 155 -7.59 -2.59 -21.62
C GLY A 155 -7.03 -3.46 -20.49
N ARG A 156 -7.21 -2.99 -19.26
CA ARG A 156 -6.85 -3.70 -18.02
C ARG A 156 -7.68 -4.98 -17.85
N ASP A 157 -8.99 -4.91 -18.04
CA ASP A 157 -9.86 -6.07 -17.87
C ASP A 157 -9.54 -7.18 -18.89
N LYS A 158 -9.30 -6.78 -20.14
CA LYS A 158 -8.83 -7.68 -21.20
C LYS A 158 -7.53 -8.38 -20.83
N ALA A 159 -6.56 -7.66 -20.26
CA ALA A 159 -5.31 -8.24 -19.80
C ALA A 159 -5.53 -9.21 -18.62
N ASP A 160 -6.37 -8.83 -17.67
CA ASP A 160 -6.70 -9.64 -16.48
C ASP A 160 -7.40 -10.95 -16.85
N LEU A 161 -8.35 -10.90 -17.79
CA LEU A 161 -9.04 -12.07 -18.31
C LEU A 161 -8.10 -12.95 -19.13
N GLY A 162 -7.20 -12.36 -19.93
CA GLY A 162 -6.16 -13.11 -20.63
C GLY A 162 -5.29 -13.92 -19.68
N THR A 163 -4.82 -13.28 -18.61
CA THR A 163 -4.02 -13.93 -17.56
C THR A 163 -4.83 -14.97 -16.78
N LEU A 164 -6.10 -14.68 -16.45
CA LEU A 164 -7.02 -15.64 -15.82
C LEU A 164 -7.13 -16.93 -16.63
N LEU A 165 -7.37 -16.84 -17.95
CA LEU A 165 -7.52 -18.03 -18.81
C LEU A 165 -6.26 -18.89 -18.79
N THR A 166 -5.07 -18.28 -18.86
CA THR A 166 -3.79 -18.99 -18.80
C THR A 166 -3.61 -19.70 -17.46
N ILE A 167 -3.75 -18.98 -16.35
CA ILE A 167 -3.55 -19.54 -15.00
C ILE A 167 -4.59 -20.61 -14.69
N MET A 168 -5.85 -20.41 -15.07
CA MET A 168 -6.91 -21.42 -14.90
C MET A 168 -6.64 -22.66 -15.74
N SER A 169 -6.09 -22.50 -16.95
CA SER A 169 -5.69 -23.64 -17.79
C SER A 169 -4.58 -24.45 -17.15
N GLU A 170 -3.58 -23.80 -16.57
CA GLU A 170 -2.49 -24.44 -15.82
C GLU A 170 -3.00 -25.11 -14.54
N ALA A 171 -3.78 -24.39 -13.73
CA ALA A 171 -4.35 -24.89 -12.48
C ALA A 171 -5.24 -26.12 -12.72
N ALA A 172 -5.95 -26.17 -13.85
CA ALA A 172 -6.76 -27.32 -14.24
C ALA A 172 -5.92 -28.59 -14.47
N GLN A 173 -4.67 -28.47 -14.90
CA GLN A 173 -3.78 -29.61 -15.15
C GLN A 173 -3.03 -30.08 -13.89
N LYS A 174 -3.08 -29.33 -12.78
CA LYS A 174 -2.37 -29.69 -11.55
C LYS A 174 -2.96 -30.96 -10.92
N THR A 175 -2.10 -31.83 -10.39
CA THR A 175 -2.48 -33.08 -9.74
C THR A 175 -3.49 -32.87 -8.62
N GLN A 176 -3.28 -31.85 -7.78
CA GLN A 176 -4.20 -31.50 -6.68
C GLN A 176 -5.62 -31.19 -7.18
N THR A 177 -5.76 -30.48 -8.30
CA THR A 177 -7.07 -30.19 -8.91
C THR A 177 -7.72 -31.47 -9.41
N GLN A 178 -6.95 -32.33 -10.09
CA GLN A 178 -7.44 -33.62 -10.59
C GLN A 178 -7.89 -34.53 -9.44
N GLU A 179 -7.19 -34.54 -8.32
CA GLU A 179 -7.58 -35.29 -7.12
C GLU A 179 -8.88 -34.76 -6.50
N ARG A 180 -9.04 -33.44 -6.37
CA ARG A 180 -10.29 -32.82 -5.88
C ARG A 180 -11.48 -33.17 -6.78
N LEU A 181 -11.28 -33.10 -8.10
CA LEU A 181 -12.31 -33.44 -9.08
C LEU A 181 -12.66 -34.94 -9.07
N LYS A 182 -11.67 -35.82 -8.96
CA LYS A 182 -11.89 -37.27 -8.80
C LYS A 182 -12.62 -37.59 -7.50
N LYS A 183 -12.22 -36.96 -6.38
CA LYS A 183 -12.90 -37.09 -5.08
C LYS A 183 -14.35 -36.68 -5.17
N TYR A 184 -14.65 -35.56 -5.86
CA TYR A 184 -16.03 -35.16 -6.12
C TYR A 184 -16.79 -36.21 -6.94
N LYS A 185 -16.21 -36.66 -8.06
CA LYS A 185 -16.85 -37.63 -8.95
C LYS A 185 -17.19 -38.96 -8.27
N SER A 186 -16.36 -39.41 -7.35
CA SER A 186 -16.57 -40.66 -6.60
C SER A 186 -17.35 -40.48 -5.28
N ALA A 187 -17.60 -39.25 -4.85
CA ALA A 187 -18.31 -38.98 -3.60
C ALA A 187 -19.77 -39.41 -3.68
N GLN A 188 -20.24 -40.14 -2.67
CA GLN A 188 -21.64 -40.48 -2.50
C GLN A 188 -22.30 -39.52 -1.54
N ARG A 189 -23.55 -39.15 -1.82
CA ARG A 189 -24.34 -38.34 -0.89
C ARG A 189 -24.65 -39.16 0.36
N VAL A 190 -24.45 -38.55 1.52
CA VAL A 190 -24.74 -39.13 2.82
C VAL A 190 -25.91 -38.39 3.47
N PRO A 191 -26.77 -39.07 4.24
CA PRO A 191 -27.84 -38.41 4.96
C PRO A 191 -27.25 -37.54 6.07
N VAL A 192 -27.46 -36.23 5.97
CA VAL A 192 -27.07 -35.25 6.98
C VAL A 192 -28.34 -34.76 7.67
N THR A 193 -28.31 -34.76 9.00
CA THR A 193 -29.41 -34.25 9.82
C THR A 193 -29.04 -32.86 10.31
N LYS A 194 -29.84 -31.86 9.96
CA LYS A 194 -29.65 -30.46 10.39
C LYS A 194 -30.89 -29.98 11.15
N GLN A 195 -30.67 -29.25 12.24
CA GLN A 195 -31.74 -28.51 12.89
C GLN A 195 -31.87 -27.15 12.21
N VAL A 196 -33.03 -26.87 11.64
CA VAL A 196 -33.33 -25.59 10.99
C VAL A 196 -34.36 -24.87 11.84
N GLN A 197 -34.09 -23.61 12.19
CA GLN A 197 -35.11 -22.76 12.80
C GLN A 197 -36.07 -22.28 11.72
N ARG A 198 -37.35 -22.49 11.95
CA ARG A 198 -38.45 -21.99 11.10
C ARG A 198 -39.43 -21.24 11.98
N THR A 199 -40.19 -20.35 11.37
CA THR A 199 -41.33 -19.70 12.02
C THR A 199 -42.61 -20.38 11.54
N ARG A 200 -43.50 -20.66 12.48
CA ARG A 200 -44.89 -21.00 12.15
C ARG A 200 -45.79 -19.92 12.68
N THR A 201 -46.88 -19.72 11.96
CA THR A 201 -47.88 -18.74 12.31
C THR A 201 -48.95 -19.42 13.16
N GLU A 202 -49.10 -18.99 14.41
CA GLU A 202 -50.08 -19.54 15.34
C GLU A 202 -51.05 -18.44 15.78
N THR A 203 -52.33 -18.76 15.72
CA THR A 203 -53.40 -17.87 16.15
C THR A 203 -53.58 -18.00 17.67
N ARG A 204 -53.21 -16.97 18.42
CA ARG A 204 -53.32 -16.96 19.88
C ARG A 204 -54.34 -15.94 20.35
N ARG A 205 -55.18 -16.36 21.28
CA ARG A 205 -56.10 -15.47 21.99
C ARG A 205 -55.34 -14.77 23.10
N GLY A 206 -55.39 -13.45 23.14
CA GLY A 206 -54.68 -12.65 24.14
C GLY A 206 -55.43 -11.36 24.46
N TRP A 207 -55.12 -10.80 25.63
CA TRP A 207 -55.63 -9.50 26.01
C TRP A 207 -54.90 -8.40 25.24
N ASP A 208 -55.64 -7.54 24.55
CA ASP A 208 -55.11 -6.33 23.92
C ASP A 208 -55.76 -5.10 24.56
N ARG A 209 -54.94 -4.36 25.30
CA ARG A 209 -55.34 -3.15 26.04
C ARG A 209 -55.84 -2.01 25.14
N TYR A 210 -55.61 -2.09 23.83
CA TYR A 210 -56.01 -1.08 22.86
C TYR A 210 -57.18 -1.50 21.97
N SER A 211 -57.63 -2.75 22.09
CA SER A 211 -58.73 -3.24 21.28
C SER A 211 -60.07 -2.73 21.80
N MET A 212 -60.91 -2.22 20.90
CA MET A 212 -62.28 -1.77 21.16
C MET A 212 -63.32 -2.75 20.59
N ALA A 213 -62.92 -3.99 20.28
CA ALA A 213 -63.72 -4.95 19.53
C ALA A 213 -64.85 -5.62 20.34
N CYS A 214 -64.94 -5.35 21.64
CA CYS A 214 -65.90 -5.94 22.57
C CYS A 214 -66.70 -4.84 23.31
N PRO A 215 -67.93 -5.13 23.76
CA PRO A 215 -68.65 -4.27 24.69
C PRO A 215 -67.84 -4.11 25.98
N ASP A 216 -67.88 -2.91 26.57
CA ASP A 216 -67.18 -2.57 27.82
C ASP A 216 -65.64 -2.56 27.76
N TRP A 217 -65.04 -2.43 26.57
CA TRP A 217 -63.59 -2.29 26.38
C TRP A 217 -62.93 -1.16 27.20
N TYR A 218 -63.71 -0.19 27.65
CA TYR A 218 -63.29 0.97 28.45
C TYR A 218 -63.32 0.71 29.97
N GLN A 219 -63.84 -0.43 30.43
CA GLN A 219 -63.87 -0.82 31.85
C GLN A 219 -62.59 -1.60 32.22
N ASP A 220 -62.15 -1.57 33.48
CA ASP A 220 -60.90 -2.20 33.94
C ASP A 220 -61.03 -3.73 34.11
N PRO A 221 -60.11 -4.57 33.59
CA PRO A 221 -58.95 -4.22 32.75
C PRO A 221 -59.39 -3.66 31.40
N MET A 222 -58.82 -2.50 31.01
CA MET A 222 -59.12 -1.87 29.71
C MET A 222 -58.62 -2.72 28.55
N GLY A 223 -59.43 -2.84 27.50
CA GLY A 223 -59.15 -3.59 26.28
C GLY A 223 -60.13 -4.72 25.99
N CYS A 224 -59.77 -5.57 25.03
CA CYS A 224 -60.54 -6.74 24.66
C CYS A 224 -59.66 -7.97 24.48
N THR A 225 -60.29 -9.12 24.63
CA THR A 225 -59.68 -10.38 24.22
C THR A 225 -59.72 -10.49 22.70
N VAL A 226 -58.57 -10.34 22.04
CA VAL A 226 -58.43 -10.45 20.59
C VAL A 226 -57.71 -11.72 20.19
N THR A 227 -58.01 -12.16 18.98
CA THR A 227 -57.32 -13.24 18.31
C THR A 227 -56.22 -12.61 17.45
N ARG A 228 -54.96 -12.82 17.81
CA ARG A 228 -53.81 -12.30 17.05
C ARG A 228 -52.97 -13.41 16.48
N THR A 229 -52.46 -13.15 15.29
CA THR A 229 -51.52 -14.00 14.58
C THR A 229 -50.12 -13.73 15.11
N VAL A 230 -49.47 -14.73 15.72
CA VAL A 230 -48.11 -14.60 16.28
C VAL A 230 -47.18 -15.57 15.56
N GLU A 231 -46.02 -15.09 15.13
CA GLU A 231 -44.96 -15.95 14.61
C GLU A 231 -44.19 -16.57 15.77
N ILE A 232 -44.11 -17.89 15.78
CA ILE A 232 -43.43 -18.66 16.83
C ILE A 232 -42.28 -19.42 16.18
N PRO A 233 -41.02 -19.19 16.63
CA PRO A 233 -39.90 -19.97 16.16
C PRO A 233 -40.00 -21.41 16.68
N TYR A 234 -39.75 -22.37 15.81
CA TYR A 234 -39.62 -23.77 16.15
C TYR A 234 -38.41 -24.39 15.43
N THR A 235 -37.81 -25.40 16.05
CA THR A 235 -36.71 -26.16 15.45
C THR A 235 -37.26 -27.39 14.75
N GLU A 236 -37.00 -27.50 13.46
CA GLU A 236 -37.34 -28.68 12.66
C GLU A 236 -36.07 -29.47 12.36
N THR A 237 -36.12 -30.79 12.54
CA THR A 237 -35.03 -31.68 12.14
C THR A 237 -35.22 -32.06 10.69
N VAL A 238 -34.42 -31.45 9.80
CA VAL A 238 -34.46 -31.72 8.37
C VAL A 238 -33.35 -32.71 8.01
N LYS A 239 -33.72 -33.82 7.37
CA LYS A 239 -32.77 -34.77 6.79
C LYS A 239 -32.58 -34.41 5.32
N SER A 240 -31.35 -34.05 4.94
CA SER A 240 -30.96 -33.78 3.55
C SER A 240 -29.87 -34.76 3.10
N MET A 241 -29.86 -35.10 1.81
CA MET A 241 -28.76 -35.87 1.22
C MET A 241 -27.69 -34.89 0.74
N GLU A 242 -26.55 -34.85 1.41
CA GLU A 242 -25.47 -33.91 1.12
C GLU A 242 -24.17 -34.66 0.85
N PHE A 243 -23.26 -34.05 0.10
CA PHE A 243 -21.92 -34.61 -0.03
C PHE A 243 -21.14 -34.50 1.30
N PRO A 244 -20.19 -35.42 1.57
CA PRO A 244 -19.33 -35.33 2.74
C PRO A 244 -18.65 -33.96 2.83
N LYS A 245 -18.47 -33.46 4.07
CA LYS A 245 -17.78 -32.18 4.31
C LYS A 245 -16.44 -32.11 3.56
N GLY A 246 -16.16 -30.94 2.97
CA GLY A 246 -14.95 -30.73 2.15
C GLY A 246 -15.00 -31.38 0.76
N THR A 247 -16.20 -31.75 0.28
CA THR A 247 -16.44 -32.13 -1.11
C THR A 247 -17.09 -30.96 -1.81
N GLN A 248 -16.44 -30.46 -2.86
CA GLN A 248 -16.95 -29.36 -3.67
C GLN A 248 -17.25 -29.88 -5.08
N SER A 249 -18.33 -29.39 -5.68
CA SER A 249 -18.66 -29.72 -7.07
C SER A 249 -17.62 -29.19 -8.04
N HIS A 250 -17.55 -29.77 -9.23
CA HIS A 250 -16.70 -29.28 -10.31
C HIS A 250 -16.93 -27.78 -10.63
N THR A 251 -18.18 -27.31 -10.62
CA THR A 251 -18.54 -25.88 -10.74
C THR A 251 -18.03 -25.04 -9.57
N GLN A 252 -18.16 -25.55 -8.34
CA GLN A 252 -17.69 -24.91 -7.12
C GLN A 252 -16.16 -24.78 -7.11
N ILE A 253 -15.43 -25.83 -7.49
CA ILE A 253 -13.96 -25.80 -7.60
C ILE A 253 -13.53 -24.76 -8.63
N PHE A 254 -14.16 -24.75 -9.80
CA PHE A 254 -13.85 -23.77 -10.85
C PHE A 254 -14.12 -22.33 -10.38
N ARG A 255 -15.26 -22.09 -9.71
CA ARG A 255 -15.60 -20.79 -9.11
C ARG A 255 -14.57 -20.39 -8.05
N ALA A 256 -14.23 -21.27 -7.13
CA ALA A 256 -13.27 -20.99 -6.08
C ALA A 256 -11.91 -20.58 -6.64
N PHE A 257 -11.45 -21.20 -7.74
CA PHE A 257 -10.20 -20.82 -8.40
C PHE A 257 -10.29 -19.42 -9.03
N GLN A 258 -11.39 -19.12 -9.72
CA GLN A 258 -11.62 -17.81 -10.32
C GLN A 258 -11.70 -16.70 -9.25
N ASP A 259 -12.46 -16.93 -8.18
CA ASP A 259 -12.63 -15.97 -7.08
C ASP A 259 -11.29 -15.74 -6.36
N ARG A 260 -10.52 -16.81 -6.14
CA ARG A 260 -9.18 -16.73 -5.56
C ARG A 260 -8.24 -15.92 -6.44
N TYR A 261 -8.28 -16.10 -7.75
CA TYR A 261 -7.47 -15.33 -8.69
C TYR A 261 -7.75 -13.83 -8.56
N PHE A 262 -9.03 -13.41 -8.63
CA PHE A 262 -9.38 -12.00 -8.54
C PHE A 262 -9.09 -11.41 -7.16
N SER A 263 -9.29 -12.20 -6.09
CA SER A 263 -8.91 -11.81 -4.73
C SER A 263 -7.41 -11.55 -4.60
N LEU A 264 -6.56 -12.49 -5.05
CA LEU A 264 -5.10 -12.33 -5.02
C LEU A 264 -4.61 -11.18 -5.90
N LEU A 265 -5.21 -11.01 -7.08
CA LEU A 265 -4.87 -9.92 -7.98
C LEU A 265 -5.16 -8.56 -7.34
N THR A 266 -6.32 -8.43 -6.69
CA THR A 266 -6.73 -7.21 -5.97
C THR A 266 -5.79 -6.93 -4.80
N GLU A 267 -5.54 -7.93 -3.95
CA GLU A 267 -4.64 -7.81 -2.80
C GLU A 267 -3.22 -7.36 -3.23
N ARG A 268 -2.69 -7.95 -4.30
CA ARG A 268 -1.36 -7.61 -4.81
C ARG A 268 -1.31 -6.20 -5.40
N ARG A 269 -2.35 -5.79 -6.10
CA ARG A 269 -2.46 -4.43 -6.64
C ARG A 269 -2.50 -3.40 -5.53
N GLU A 270 -3.30 -3.63 -4.50
CA GLU A 270 -3.32 -2.75 -3.33
C GLU A 270 -1.96 -2.70 -2.63
N ARG A 271 -1.30 -3.84 -2.47
CA ARG A 271 0.04 -3.88 -1.87
C ARG A 271 1.05 -3.10 -2.70
N VAL A 272 1.13 -3.34 -4.01
CA VAL A 272 2.03 -2.61 -4.91
C VAL A 272 1.72 -1.11 -4.91
N ALA A 273 0.44 -0.72 -4.94
CA ALA A 273 0.05 0.68 -4.88
C ALA A 273 0.48 1.34 -3.55
N ARG A 274 0.32 0.63 -2.42
CA ARG A 274 0.80 1.09 -1.10
C ARG A 274 2.33 1.21 -1.06
N GLU A 275 3.05 0.23 -1.59
CA GLU A 275 4.51 0.25 -1.65
C GLU A 275 5.03 1.40 -2.52
N ALA A 276 4.44 1.59 -3.72
CA ALA A 276 4.78 2.70 -4.60
C ALA A 276 4.46 4.06 -3.96
N GLN A 277 3.34 4.18 -3.24
CA GLN A 277 2.98 5.39 -2.53
C GLN A 277 3.95 5.69 -1.38
N ALA A 278 4.32 4.69 -0.58
CA ALA A 278 5.32 4.83 0.47
C ALA A 278 6.69 5.22 -0.09
N GLU A 279 7.09 4.67 -1.23
CA GLU A 279 8.34 5.05 -1.91
C GLU A 279 8.27 6.51 -2.39
N ARG A 280 7.16 6.93 -3.00
CA ARG A 280 6.94 8.34 -3.41
C ARG A 280 7.04 9.29 -2.21
N GLU A 281 6.42 8.94 -1.08
CA GLU A 281 6.48 9.73 0.14
C GLU A 281 7.90 9.81 0.69
N SER A 282 8.65 8.70 0.69
CA SER A 282 10.07 8.69 1.10
C SER A 282 10.96 9.58 0.20
N ILE A 283 10.65 9.65 -1.10
CA ILE A 283 11.35 10.54 -2.04
C ILE A 283 10.99 12.00 -1.77
N ILE A 284 9.72 12.32 -1.49
CA ILE A 284 9.29 13.69 -1.16
C ILE A 284 9.96 14.17 0.14
N GLU A 285 9.99 13.33 1.18
CA GLU A 285 10.69 13.63 2.43
C GLU A 285 12.20 13.79 2.22
N GLY A 286 12.79 12.91 1.41
CA GLY A 286 14.20 13.00 0.99
C GLY A 286 14.51 14.30 0.24
N ASN A 287 13.60 14.75 -0.64
CA ASN A 287 13.72 16.02 -1.37
C ASN A 287 13.66 17.22 -0.42
N ALA A 288 12.73 17.22 0.54
CA ALA A 288 12.61 18.29 1.53
C ALA A 288 13.86 18.39 2.41
N THR A 289 14.32 17.25 2.94
CA THR A 289 15.55 17.16 3.74
C THR A 289 16.76 17.57 2.90
N GLY A 290 16.80 17.16 1.64
CA GLY A 290 17.90 17.50 0.73
C GLY A 290 18.00 18.99 0.45
N TRP A 291 16.87 19.67 0.24
CA TRP A 291 16.82 21.13 0.12
C TRP A 291 17.29 21.85 1.38
N ILE A 292 16.90 21.36 2.56
CA ILE A 292 17.36 21.91 3.84
C ILE A 292 18.87 21.76 3.97
N SER A 293 19.42 20.58 3.66
CA SER A 293 20.86 20.32 3.69
C SER A 293 21.63 21.21 2.70
N LEU A 294 21.14 21.38 1.47
CA LEU A 294 21.74 22.26 0.46
C LEU A 294 21.75 23.73 0.91
N LYS A 295 20.63 24.23 1.44
CA LYS A 295 20.54 25.60 1.97
C LYS A 295 21.49 25.80 3.15
N THR A 296 21.61 24.80 4.01
CA THR A 296 22.53 24.82 5.16
C THR A 296 23.98 24.81 4.69
N ALA A 297 24.33 23.94 3.75
CA ALA A 297 25.67 23.90 3.15
C ALA A 297 26.06 25.24 2.52
N LEU A 298 25.15 25.83 1.73
CA LEU A 298 25.36 27.15 1.12
C LEU A 298 25.56 28.24 2.19
N SER A 299 24.80 28.21 3.28
CA SER A 299 24.92 29.16 4.38
C SER A 299 26.27 29.01 5.12
N VAL A 300 26.74 27.78 5.34
CA VAL A 300 28.04 27.50 5.96
C VAL A 300 29.19 27.98 5.06
N VAL A 301 29.14 27.67 3.76
CA VAL A 301 30.14 28.13 2.78
C VAL A 301 30.13 29.66 2.68
N GLY A 302 28.96 30.27 2.60
CA GLY A 302 28.81 31.72 2.58
C GLY A 302 29.39 32.40 3.83
N GLY A 303 29.09 31.87 5.01
CA GLY A 303 29.66 32.35 6.27
C GLY A 303 31.19 32.22 6.32
N PHE A 304 31.72 31.10 5.85
CA PHE A 304 33.17 30.90 5.74
C PHE A 304 33.83 31.91 4.79
N LEU A 305 33.24 32.17 3.61
CA LEU A 305 33.74 33.14 2.65
C LEU A 305 33.74 34.57 3.22
N VAL A 306 32.69 34.95 3.94
CA VAL A 306 32.63 36.26 4.62
C VAL A 306 33.74 36.40 5.66
N LEU A 307 33.97 35.37 6.49
CA LEU A 307 35.06 35.37 7.47
C LEU A 307 36.44 35.47 6.80
N MET A 308 36.68 34.71 5.72
CA MET A 308 37.92 34.79 4.94
C MET A 308 38.13 36.16 4.31
N PHE A 309 37.06 36.77 3.79
CA PHE A 309 37.11 38.12 3.24
C PHE A 309 37.55 39.15 4.30
N PHE A 310 36.99 39.10 5.51
CA PHE A 310 37.45 39.96 6.63
C PHE A 310 38.91 39.71 7.00
N PHE A 311 39.36 38.45 7.03
CA PHE A 311 40.77 38.12 7.25
C PHE A 311 41.69 38.73 6.19
N LEU A 312 41.28 38.71 4.92
CA LEU A 312 42.03 39.33 3.82
C LEU A 312 42.08 40.84 3.96
N LEU A 313 40.97 41.50 4.32
CA LEU A 313 40.95 42.95 4.57
C LEU A 313 41.93 43.36 5.68
N ILE A 314 41.90 42.64 6.82
CA ILE A 314 42.82 42.89 7.94
C ILE A 314 44.28 42.62 7.51
N ALA A 315 44.53 41.57 6.73
CA ALA A 315 45.86 41.26 6.24
C ALA A 315 46.40 42.35 5.29
N ILE A 316 45.56 42.85 4.38
CA ILE A 316 45.90 43.96 3.48
C ILE A 316 46.19 45.23 4.28
N GLU A 317 45.32 45.58 5.23
CA GLU A 317 45.52 46.75 6.11
C GLU A 317 46.85 46.65 6.87
N ARG A 318 47.13 45.49 7.47
CA ARG A 318 48.39 45.26 8.20
C ARG A 318 49.61 45.35 7.28
N HIS A 319 49.51 44.86 6.05
CA HIS A 319 50.60 44.95 5.08
C HIS A 319 50.83 46.40 4.61
N GLN A 320 49.77 47.16 4.35
CA GLN A 320 49.84 48.58 4.02
C GLN A 320 50.49 49.39 5.13
N ARG A 321 50.11 49.16 6.41
CA ARG A 321 50.73 49.81 7.56
C ARG A 321 52.23 49.53 7.68
N ARG A 322 52.68 48.33 7.29
CA ARG A 322 54.11 47.97 7.28
C ARG A 322 54.86 48.70 6.17
N LEU A 323 54.32 48.72 4.95
CA LEU A 323 54.94 49.42 3.83
C LEU A 323 55.02 50.94 4.08
N SER A 324 54.00 51.54 4.70
CA SER A 324 54.05 52.96 5.07
C SER A 324 55.13 53.24 6.12
N ALA A 325 55.37 52.32 7.06
CA ALA A 325 56.40 52.49 8.08
C ALA A 325 57.83 52.40 7.51
N GLU A 326 58.06 51.50 6.54
CA GLU A 326 59.34 51.38 5.84
C GLU A 326 59.62 52.58 4.94
N LEU A 327 58.61 53.08 4.22
CA LEU A 327 58.74 54.29 3.38
C LEU A 327 59.00 55.56 4.21
N SER A 328 58.40 55.69 5.39
CA SER A 328 58.71 56.81 6.30
C SER A 328 60.13 56.75 6.88
N HIS A 329 60.75 55.57 6.94
CA HIS A 329 62.11 55.41 7.49
C HIS A 329 63.22 55.56 6.44
N SER A 330 62.89 55.41 5.15
CA SER A 330 63.83 55.59 4.03
C SER A 330 63.85 57.02 3.46
N GLY A 331 63.03 57.93 4.02
CA GLY A 331 62.89 59.32 3.58
C GLY A 331 63.62 60.37 4.44
N ASP A 332 64.32 59.93 5.49
CA ASP A 332 65.27 60.72 6.30
C ASP A 332 66.71 60.32 5.97
#